data_AF-A0A2A2J621-F1
#
_entry.id   AF-A0A2A2J621-F1
#
_cell.length_a   1.000
_cell.length_b   1.000
_cell.length_c   1.000
_cell.angle_alpha   90.00
_cell.angle_beta   90.00
_cell.angle_gamma   90.00
#
_symmetry.space_group_name_H-M   'P 1'
#
loop_
_entity.id
_entity.type
_entity.pdbx_description
1 polymer ?
#
loop_
_entity_poly.entity_id
_entity_poly.type
_entity_poly.pdbx_seq_one_letter_code
_entity_poly.pdbx_strand_id
1 'polypeptide(L)'
;MLRNLIFLGLIGICLADCPAWPNKTDTQINWWPCSSGPVIFSDVNQTDCNGNYEYPIHLAKPLLIVTQADNQGHVYSSPGLKQTINFWEWNDSTCTWTAMPTFGLLKNLDACTNGVKCPIQMGKQTLTLELDFSDVESIIKMLKDDWPYQLQYILHDDPTGDQMCLMFQARAYVTN
;
A
#
# COMPACT_ATOMS: atom_id res chain seq x y z
N MET A 1 -40.90 -55.33 -7.21
CA MET A 1 -40.15 -54.97 -5.99
C MET A 1 -39.29 -53.76 -6.31
N LEU A 2 -39.68 -52.60 -5.78
CA LEU A 2 -39.10 -51.29 -6.04
C LEU A 2 -37.81 -51.13 -5.22
N ARG A 3 -36.66 -50.96 -5.87
CA ARG A 3 -35.37 -50.76 -5.19
C ARG A 3 -34.93 -49.31 -5.39
N ASN A 4 -35.30 -48.45 -4.45
CA ASN A 4 -34.93 -47.03 -4.44
C ASN A 4 -33.41 -46.89 -4.29
N LEU A 5 -32.76 -46.35 -5.32
CA LEU A 5 -31.38 -45.89 -5.27
C LEU A 5 -31.34 -44.54 -4.57
N ILE A 6 -30.78 -44.52 -3.36
CA ILE A 6 -30.45 -43.28 -2.64
C ILE A 6 -29.13 -42.78 -3.22
N PHE A 7 -29.17 -41.72 -4.04
CA PHE A 7 -27.98 -40.94 -4.41
C PHE A 7 -27.64 -40.00 -3.25
N LEU A 8 -26.65 -40.36 -2.44
CA LEU A 8 -26.02 -39.44 -1.49
C LEU A 8 -25.07 -38.52 -2.29
N GLY A 9 -25.50 -37.29 -2.56
CA GLY A 9 -24.64 -36.26 -3.15
C GLY A 9 -23.64 -35.75 -2.11
N LEU A 10 -22.37 -36.12 -2.27
CA LEU A 10 -21.26 -35.49 -1.57
C LEU A 10 -21.05 -34.09 -2.14
N ILE A 11 -21.66 -33.08 -1.53
CA ILE A 11 -21.29 -31.69 -1.74
C ILE A 11 -19.94 -31.51 -1.04
N GLY A 12 -18.85 -31.68 -1.80
CA GLY A 12 -17.52 -31.28 -1.35
C GLY A 12 -17.51 -29.78 -1.14
N ILE A 13 -17.48 -29.35 0.12
CA ILE A 13 -17.18 -27.97 0.46
C ILE A 13 -15.72 -27.77 0.05
N CYS A 14 -15.49 -27.12 -1.09
CA CYS A 14 -14.17 -26.63 -1.43
C CYS A 14 -13.82 -25.60 -0.35
N LEU A 15 -13.06 -26.00 0.67
CA LEU A 15 -12.33 -25.06 1.50
C LEU A 15 -11.37 -24.39 0.52
N ALA A 16 -11.73 -23.21 0.03
CA ALA A 16 -10.85 -22.44 -0.81
C ALA A 16 -9.64 -22.08 0.07
N ASP A 17 -8.52 -22.78 -0.14
CA ASP A 17 -7.25 -22.38 0.44
C ASP A 17 -7.02 -20.91 0.09
N CYS A 18 -6.62 -20.12 1.09
CA CYS A 18 -6.30 -18.72 0.86
C CYS A 18 -5.21 -18.65 -0.22
N PRO A 19 -5.34 -17.77 -1.22
CA PRO A 19 -4.24 -17.57 -2.12
C PRO A 19 -3.04 -17.09 -1.30
N ALA A 20 -1.88 -17.73 -1.48
CA ALA A 20 -0.63 -17.26 -0.91
C ALA A 20 -0.33 -15.81 -1.34
N TRP A 21 -0.78 -15.46 -2.56
CA TRP A 21 -0.58 -14.16 -3.21
C TRP A 21 -1.92 -13.49 -3.48
N PRO A 22 -2.45 -12.67 -2.54
CA PRO A 22 -3.68 -11.93 -2.77
C PRO A 22 -3.50 -11.00 -3.96
N ASN A 23 -4.55 -10.85 -4.79
CA ASN A 23 -4.55 -9.97 -5.96
C ASN A 23 -3.37 -10.16 -6.94
N LYS A 24 -2.79 -11.37 -7.05
CA LYS A 24 -1.62 -11.64 -7.91
C LYS A 24 -0.38 -10.79 -7.56
N THR A 25 -0.22 -10.54 -6.26
CA THR A 25 0.97 -9.87 -5.72
C THR A 25 2.25 -10.70 -5.86
N ASP A 26 2.24 -11.87 -6.48
CA ASP A 26 3.45 -12.61 -6.86
C ASP A 26 4.18 -12.00 -8.06
N THR A 27 3.46 -11.29 -8.92
CA THR A 27 3.93 -10.88 -10.25
C THR A 27 3.75 -9.41 -10.57
N GLN A 28 2.88 -8.70 -9.85
CA GLN A 28 2.61 -7.29 -10.08
C GLN A 28 2.21 -6.55 -8.80
N ILE A 29 2.30 -5.22 -8.86
CA ILE A 29 1.65 -4.37 -7.87
C ILE A 29 0.16 -4.29 -8.11
N ASN A 30 -0.59 -3.91 -7.07
CA ASN A 30 -1.97 -3.47 -7.20
C ASN A 30 -2.13 -2.16 -6.44
N TRP A 31 -2.97 -1.27 -6.96
CA TRP A 31 -3.22 0.00 -6.33
C TRP A 31 -4.62 0.51 -6.65
N TRP A 32 -5.15 1.36 -5.78
CA TRP A 32 -6.41 2.07 -6.01
C TRP A 32 -6.51 3.28 -5.09
N PRO A 33 -7.26 4.33 -5.47
CA PRO A 33 -7.54 5.44 -4.57
C PRO A 33 -8.44 4.97 -3.42
N CYS A 34 -8.17 5.46 -2.21
CA CYS A 34 -8.97 5.18 -1.00
C CYS A 34 -9.62 6.43 -0.39
N SER A 35 -9.74 7.49 -1.17
CA SER A 35 -10.41 8.73 -0.83
C SER A 35 -11.02 9.36 -2.08
N SER A 36 -12.02 10.20 -1.90
CA SER A 36 -12.59 11.06 -2.95
C SER A 36 -12.00 12.48 -2.95
N GLY A 37 -10.72 12.61 -2.58
CA GLY A 37 -10.03 13.90 -2.51
C GLY A 37 -9.81 14.57 -3.86
N PRO A 38 -9.38 15.83 -3.87
CA PRO A 38 -9.21 16.63 -5.08
C PRO A 38 -7.95 16.30 -5.89
N VAL A 39 -7.07 15.42 -5.38
CA VAL A 39 -5.90 14.93 -6.12
C VAL A 39 -6.19 13.53 -6.65
N ILE A 40 -6.17 13.39 -7.97
CA ILE A 40 -6.42 12.13 -8.67
C ILE A 40 -5.08 11.48 -8.99
N PHE A 41 -4.89 10.24 -8.52
CA PHE A 41 -3.70 9.43 -8.83
C PHE A 41 -3.94 8.52 -10.04
N SER A 42 -2.95 8.42 -10.91
CA SER A 42 -2.91 7.48 -12.04
C SER A 42 -1.49 6.98 -12.31
N ASP A 43 -1.36 5.91 -13.09
CA ASP A 43 -0.05 5.36 -13.51
C ASP A 43 0.93 5.13 -12.35
N VAL A 44 0.42 4.59 -11.25
CA VAL A 44 1.22 4.26 -10.07
C VAL A 44 2.16 3.12 -10.40
N ASN A 45 3.44 3.31 -10.09
CA ASN A 45 4.52 2.35 -10.25
C ASN A 45 5.53 2.53 -9.12
N GLN A 46 6.51 1.64 -9.03
CA GLN A 46 7.54 1.64 -8.01
C GLN A 46 8.94 1.55 -8.62
N THR A 47 9.88 2.26 -8.01
CA THR A 47 11.27 2.30 -8.45
C THR A 47 12.25 2.12 -7.30
N ASP A 48 13.47 1.68 -7.62
CA ASP A 48 14.61 1.81 -6.72
C ASP A 48 15.04 3.29 -6.57
N CYS A 49 16.03 3.54 -5.71
CA CYS A 49 16.59 4.88 -5.50
C CYS A 49 17.30 5.48 -6.73
N ASN A 50 17.57 4.69 -7.77
CA ASN A 50 18.15 5.14 -9.03
C ASN A 50 17.06 5.44 -10.08
N GLY A 51 15.78 5.24 -9.76
CA GLY A 51 14.66 5.43 -10.68
C GLY A 51 14.41 4.25 -11.62
N ASN A 52 15.03 3.09 -11.40
CA ASN A 52 14.76 1.89 -12.17
C ASN A 52 13.53 1.17 -11.62
N TYR A 53 12.73 0.56 -12.51
CA TYR A 53 11.64 -0.31 -12.07
C TYR A 53 12.16 -1.44 -11.19
N GLU A 54 11.52 -1.64 -10.04
CA GLU A 54 11.90 -2.66 -9.06
C GLU A 54 10.70 -3.53 -8.68
N TYR A 55 10.80 -4.83 -8.92
CA TYR A 55 9.81 -5.79 -8.44
C TYR A 55 10.44 -7.17 -8.26
N PRO A 56 10.20 -7.88 -7.14
CA PRO A 56 9.53 -7.42 -5.91
C PRO A 56 10.18 -6.19 -5.26
N ILE A 57 9.46 -5.51 -4.37
CA ILE A 57 10.02 -4.35 -3.66
C ILE A 57 10.93 -4.80 -2.50
N HIS A 58 11.79 -3.92 -2.02
CA HIS A 58 12.61 -4.18 -0.84
C HIS A 58 12.31 -3.15 0.27
N LEU A 59 11.84 -3.62 1.42
CA LEU A 59 11.51 -2.75 2.57
C LEU A 59 12.72 -2.42 3.46
N ALA A 60 13.88 -3.03 3.19
CA ALA A 60 15.15 -2.72 3.85
C ALA A 60 15.82 -1.43 3.31
N LYS A 61 15.23 -0.80 2.29
CA LYS A 61 15.65 0.46 1.68
C LYS A 61 14.44 1.33 1.39
N PRO A 62 14.62 2.64 1.12
CA PRO A 62 13.50 3.51 0.77
C PRO A 62 12.73 2.98 -0.44
N LEU A 63 11.42 2.82 -0.27
CA LEU A 63 10.48 2.49 -1.34
C LEU A 63 10.03 3.79 -2.01
N LEU A 64 10.23 3.91 -3.33
CA LEU A 64 9.73 5.04 -4.10
C LEU A 64 8.49 4.62 -4.90
N ILE A 65 7.34 5.18 -4.55
CA ILE A 65 6.10 5.03 -5.33
C ILE A 65 5.96 6.28 -6.22
N VAL A 66 6.11 6.08 -7.52
CA VAL A 66 5.99 7.13 -8.53
C VAL A 66 4.60 7.08 -9.15
N THR A 67 3.90 8.21 -9.17
CA THR A 67 2.53 8.31 -9.67
C THR A 67 2.34 9.58 -10.47
N GLN A 68 1.44 9.56 -11.44
CA GLN A 68 0.90 10.79 -12.03
C GLN A 68 -0.22 11.29 -11.12
N ALA A 69 -0.16 12.57 -10.78
CA ALA A 69 -1.16 13.23 -9.95
C ALA A 69 -1.75 14.40 -10.72
N ASP A 70 -3.08 14.50 -10.74
CA ASP A 70 -3.81 15.70 -11.19
C ASP A 70 -4.46 16.36 -9.99
N ASN A 71 -3.89 17.48 -9.54
CA ASN A 71 -4.41 18.22 -8.40
C ASN A 71 -5.42 19.28 -8.88
N GLN A 72 -6.69 19.04 -8.59
CA GLN A 72 -7.80 19.91 -8.97
C GLN A 72 -8.25 20.83 -7.83
N GLY A 73 -7.58 20.77 -6.68
CA GLY A 73 -7.87 21.57 -5.51
C GLY A 73 -6.99 22.82 -5.49
N HIS A 74 -6.00 22.80 -4.62
CA HIS A 74 -5.14 23.94 -4.32
C HIS A 74 -3.73 23.45 -3.98
N VAL A 75 -2.79 24.37 -3.77
CA VAL A 75 -1.40 24.00 -3.50
C VAL A 75 -1.25 23.44 -2.09
N TYR A 76 -0.78 22.19 -1.98
CA TYR A 76 -0.51 21.54 -0.69
C TYR A 76 0.98 21.67 -0.33
N SER A 77 1.29 22.06 0.91
CA SER A 77 2.68 22.24 1.33
C SER A 77 2.87 22.11 2.84
N SER A 78 4.13 22.15 3.28
CA SER A 78 4.49 22.17 4.70
C SER A 78 4.04 23.47 5.36
N PRO A 79 3.66 23.46 6.65
CA PRO A 79 3.55 22.27 7.51
C PRO A 79 2.14 21.66 7.50
N GLY A 80 1.24 22.17 6.66
CA GLY A 80 -0.18 21.80 6.64
C GLY A 80 -0.45 20.42 6.06
N LEU A 81 0.36 19.97 5.10
CA LEU A 81 0.23 18.64 4.51
C LEU A 81 0.81 17.57 5.43
N LYS A 82 -0.06 16.75 6.00
CA LYS A 82 0.26 15.63 6.88
C LYS A 82 0.23 14.30 6.14
N GLN A 83 1.11 13.40 6.53
CA GLN A 83 1.21 12.05 6.02
C GLN A 83 0.91 11.04 7.13
N THR A 84 0.12 10.03 6.78
CA THR A 84 -0.07 8.83 7.60
C THR A 84 0.08 7.60 6.73
N ILE A 85 0.89 6.64 7.16
CA ILE A 85 1.03 5.35 6.49
C ILE A 85 0.54 4.25 7.42
N ASN A 86 -0.49 3.54 6.96
CA ASN A 86 -0.92 2.30 7.58
C ASN A 86 -0.36 1.13 6.77
N PHE A 87 0.02 0.06 7.47
CA PHE A 87 0.76 -1.06 6.89
C PHE A 87 0.18 -2.39 7.35
N TRP A 88 0.04 -3.34 6.44
CA TRP A 88 -0.50 -4.67 6.71
C TRP A 88 0.31 -5.77 6.04
N GLU A 89 0.39 -6.90 6.72
CA GLU A 89 0.92 -8.17 6.22
C GLU A 89 -0.25 -9.11 5.88
N TRP A 90 -0.16 -9.87 4.78
CA TRP A 90 -1.17 -10.88 4.49
C TRP A 90 -1.12 -12.04 5.50
N ASN A 91 -2.29 -12.46 5.99
CA ASN A 91 -2.44 -13.67 6.78
C ASN A 91 -3.12 -14.73 5.91
N ASP A 92 -2.32 -15.71 5.49
CA ASP A 92 -2.72 -16.86 4.67
C ASP A 92 -3.54 -17.90 5.45
N SER A 93 -3.55 -17.86 6.78
CA SER A 93 -4.39 -18.72 7.60
C SER A 93 -5.83 -18.21 7.71
N THR A 94 -6.03 -16.88 7.62
CA THR A 94 -7.35 -16.25 7.76
C THR A 94 -7.84 -15.56 6.48
N CYS A 95 -7.05 -15.54 5.41
CA CYS A 95 -7.30 -14.81 4.18
C CYS A 95 -7.54 -13.30 4.42
N THR A 96 -6.81 -12.67 5.35
CA THR A 96 -7.02 -11.26 5.70
C THR A 96 -5.73 -10.48 5.85
N TRP A 97 -5.80 -9.19 5.60
CA TRP A 97 -4.71 -8.25 5.91
C TRP A 97 -4.64 -7.98 7.41
N THR A 98 -3.50 -8.28 8.02
CA THR A 98 -3.22 -8.07 9.45
C THR A 98 -2.40 -6.80 9.62
N ALA A 99 -2.90 -5.86 10.43
CA ALA A 99 -2.23 -4.57 10.63
C ALA A 99 -0.92 -4.77 11.38
N MET A 100 0.16 -4.16 10.87
CA MET A 100 1.45 -4.15 11.53
C MET A 100 1.54 -2.96 12.50
N PRO A 101 2.05 -3.15 13.72
CA PRO A 101 2.10 -2.09 14.71
C PRO A 101 3.17 -1.07 14.34
N THR A 102 2.78 0.07 13.77
CA THR A 102 3.69 1.19 13.49
C THR A 102 4.01 2.03 14.73
N PHE A 103 3.36 1.73 15.86
CA PHE A 103 3.48 2.46 17.13
C PHE A 103 3.27 3.98 17.00
N GLY A 104 2.55 4.42 15.95
CA GLY A 104 2.30 5.83 15.67
C GLY A 104 3.46 6.56 14.99
N LEU A 105 4.58 5.89 14.73
CA LEU A 105 5.77 6.52 14.12
C LEU A 105 5.53 6.97 12.68
N LEU A 106 4.56 6.37 11.99
CA LEU A 106 4.18 6.73 10.62
C LEU A 106 2.88 7.54 10.55
N LYS A 107 2.46 8.20 11.63
CA LYS A 107 1.17 8.89 11.72
C LYS A 107 1.36 10.39 11.91
N ASN A 108 0.60 11.17 11.13
CA ASN A 108 0.52 12.63 11.24
C ASN A 108 1.87 13.36 11.11
N LEU A 109 2.77 12.83 10.28
CA LEU A 109 4.07 13.44 9.99
C LEU A 109 3.91 14.58 8.98
N ASP A 110 4.79 15.56 8.97
CA ASP A 110 4.80 16.54 7.87
C ASP A 110 5.26 15.85 6.58
N ALA A 111 4.34 15.70 5.62
CA ALA A 111 4.57 14.95 4.40
C ALA A 111 5.78 15.45 3.61
N CYS A 112 5.98 16.77 3.58
CA CYS A 112 7.02 17.42 2.78
C CYS A 112 8.43 17.17 3.30
N THR A 113 8.55 16.80 4.58
CA THR A 113 9.83 16.44 5.22
C THR A 113 9.97 14.93 5.44
N ASN A 114 8.94 14.15 5.09
CA ASN A 114 8.85 12.71 5.32
C ASN A 114 8.46 11.95 4.04
N GLY A 115 9.02 12.35 2.90
CA GLY A 115 9.00 11.56 1.67
C GLY A 115 8.10 12.06 0.55
N VAL A 116 7.37 13.16 0.72
CA VAL A 116 6.60 13.78 -0.38
C VAL A 116 7.33 14.99 -0.94
N LYS A 117 7.54 15.00 -2.27
CA LYS A 117 8.06 16.18 -2.95
C LYS A 117 7.02 17.30 -2.96
N CYS A 118 7.24 18.29 -2.09
CA CYS A 118 6.39 19.46 -1.97
C CYS A 118 6.97 20.70 -2.68
N PRO A 119 6.12 21.72 -2.92
CA PRO A 119 4.66 21.67 -2.79
C PRO A 119 4.01 20.79 -3.89
N ILE A 120 2.86 20.19 -3.59
CA ILE A 120 2.03 19.55 -4.61
C ILE A 120 1.29 20.67 -5.33
N GLN A 121 1.75 21.00 -6.55
CA GLN A 121 1.20 22.09 -7.35
C GLN A 121 -0.20 21.74 -7.87
N MET A 122 -0.97 22.73 -8.34
CA MET A 122 -2.21 22.45 -9.07
C MET A 122 -1.91 21.89 -10.47
N GLY A 123 -2.84 21.09 -10.98
CA GLY A 123 -2.75 20.43 -12.28
C GLY A 123 -1.94 19.13 -12.28
N LYS A 124 -1.62 18.67 -13.48
CA LYS A 124 -0.91 17.41 -13.72
C LYS A 124 0.57 17.52 -13.39
N GLN A 125 1.07 16.58 -12.60
CA GLN A 125 2.48 16.45 -12.26
C GLN A 125 2.84 14.99 -11.96
N THR A 126 4.13 14.67 -12.02
CA THR A 126 4.64 13.42 -11.44
C THR A 126 4.95 13.64 -9.97
N LEU A 127 4.36 12.81 -9.12
CA LEU A 127 4.57 12.81 -7.68
C LEU A 127 5.32 11.54 -7.27
N THR A 128 6.33 11.70 -6.42
CA THR A 128 7.01 10.59 -5.78
C THR A 128 6.64 10.58 -4.31
N LEU A 129 6.11 9.45 -3.86
CA LEU A 129 5.82 9.15 -2.46
C LEU A 129 6.91 8.19 -1.99
N GLU A 130 7.81 8.70 -1.16
CA GLU A 130 8.87 7.92 -0.55
C GLU A 130 8.43 7.39 0.81
N LEU A 131 8.69 6.11 1.02
CA LEU A 131 8.50 5.43 2.29
C LEU A 131 9.82 4.84 2.73
N ASP A 132 10.39 5.45 3.75
CA ASP A 132 11.60 4.96 4.41
C ASP A 132 11.22 4.34 5.77
N PHE A 133 11.57 3.06 5.95
CA PHE A 133 11.35 2.34 7.20
C PHE A 133 12.58 2.37 8.13
N SER A 134 13.64 3.11 7.78
CA SER A 134 14.87 3.20 8.58
C SER A 134 14.62 3.64 10.03
N ASP A 135 13.69 4.58 10.24
CA ASP A 135 13.31 5.04 11.59
C ASP A 135 12.48 4.01 12.37
N VAL A 136 12.05 2.94 11.71
CA VAL A 136 11.23 1.86 12.27
C VAL A 136 11.80 0.48 11.98
N GLU A 137 13.14 0.34 11.92
CA GLU A 137 13.85 -0.92 11.68
C GLU A 137 13.35 -2.10 12.52
N SER A 138 12.92 -1.84 13.77
CA SER A 138 12.38 -2.85 14.66
C SER A 138 11.13 -3.53 14.09
N ILE A 139 10.31 -2.80 13.34
CA ILE A 139 9.14 -3.31 12.63
C ILE A 139 9.59 -4.19 11.46
N ILE A 140 10.55 -3.72 10.66
CA ILE A 140 11.08 -4.49 9.51
C ILE A 140 11.59 -5.87 9.97
N LYS A 141 12.27 -5.93 11.12
CA LYS A 141 12.77 -7.20 11.70
C LYS A 141 11.65 -8.18 12.12
N MET A 142 10.41 -7.72 12.27
CA MET A 142 9.25 -8.55 12.61
C MET A 142 8.48 -9.04 11.37
N LEU A 143 8.79 -8.49 10.18
CA LEU A 143 8.10 -8.81 8.95
C LEU A 143 8.58 -10.14 8.37
N LYS A 144 7.66 -10.88 7.74
CA LYS A 144 8.01 -12.04 6.92
C LYS A 144 8.80 -11.60 5.68
N ASP A 145 9.88 -12.30 5.40
CA ASP A 145 10.58 -12.13 4.12
C ASP A 145 9.78 -12.79 2.99
N ASP A 146 9.95 -12.25 1.78
CA ASP A 146 9.32 -12.74 0.56
C ASP A 146 7.79 -12.89 0.66
N TRP A 147 7.12 -11.82 1.07
CA TRP A 147 5.71 -11.87 1.46
C TRP A 147 4.88 -10.72 0.89
N PRO A 148 3.56 -10.88 0.69
CA PRO A 148 2.69 -9.79 0.25
C PRO A 148 2.34 -8.82 1.38
N TYR A 149 2.46 -7.54 1.05
CA TYR A 149 2.19 -6.40 1.92
C TYR A 149 1.19 -5.45 1.29
N GLN A 150 0.46 -4.73 2.16
CA GLN A 150 -0.43 -3.65 1.78
C GLN A 150 -0.06 -2.37 2.54
N LEU A 151 -0.02 -1.28 1.82
CA LEU A 151 0.22 0.07 2.29
C LEU A 151 -1.00 0.94 2.00
N GLN A 152 -1.36 1.78 2.95
CA GLN A 152 -2.31 2.87 2.75
C GLN A 152 -1.57 4.16 3.03
N TYR A 153 -1.26 4.90 1.98
CA TYR A 153 -0.62 6.20 2.06
C TYR A 153 -1.68 7.28 2.08
N ILE A 154 -1.84 7.95 3.22
CA ILE A 154 -2.82 9.01 3.42
C ILE A 154 -2.09 10.34 3.48
N LEU A 155 -2.55 11.30 2.69
CA LEU A 155 -2.19 12.70 2.81
C LEU A 155 -3.40 13.49 3.27
N HIS A 156 -3.25 14.22 4.36
CA HIS A 156 -4.29 15.08 4.94
C HIS A 156 -3.80 16.52 4.96
N ASP A 157 -4.56 17.45 4.42
CA ASP A 157 -4.24 18.87 4.54
C ASP A 157 -4.98 19.48 5.73
N ASP A 158 -4.25 19.88 6.77
CA ASP A 158 -4.84 20.50 7.97
C ASP A 158 -5.61 21.80 7.63
N PRO A 159 -5.12 22.71 6.74
CA PRO A 159 -5.84 23.94 6.38
C PRO A 159 -7.23 23.74 5.77
N THR A 160 -7.41 22.83 4.82
CA THR A 160 -8.71 22.63 4.16
C THR A 160 -9.50 21.42 4.64
N GLY A 161 -8.83 20.48 5.30
CA GLY A 161 -9.39 19.18 5.65
C GLY A 161 -9.41 18.19 4.48
N ASP A 162 -8.82 18.53 3.34
CA ASP A 162 -8.74 17.62 2.20
C ASP A 162 -7.97 16.34 2.57
N GLN A 163 -8.36 15.23 1.95
CA GLN A 163 -7.69 13.95 2.13
C GLN A 163 -7.45 13.27 0.79
N MET A 164 -6.21 12.85 0.56
CA MET A 164 -5.79 12.04 -0.57
C MET A 164 -5.32 10.69 -0.02
N CYS A 165 -5.59 9.61 -0.73
CA CYS A 165 -5.32 8.28 -0.22
C CYS A 165 -5.01 7.33 -1.37
N LEU A 166 -3.88 6.63 -1.27
CA LEU A 166 -3.45 5.61 -2.20
C LEU A 166 -3.27 4.28 -1.46
N MET A 167 -4.01 3.26 -1.86
CA MET A 167 -3.72 1.88 -1.50
C MET A 167 -2.68 1.33 -2.47
N PHE A 168 -1.68 0.63 -1.94
CA PHE A 168 -0.63 -0.02 -2.71
C PHE A 168 -0.37 -1.41 -2.13
N GLN A 169 -0.31 -2.43 -2.97
CA GLN A 169 -0.01 -3.80 -2.60
C GLN A 169 1.12 -4.34 -3.47
N ALA A 170 2.07 -5.03 -2.84
CA ALA A 170 3.20 -5.65 -3.52
C ALA A 170 3.73 -6.83 -2.71
N ARG A 171 4.43 -7.75 -3.37
CA ARG A 171 5.37 -8.65 -2.72
C ARG A 171 6.63 -7.89 -2.36
N ALA A 172 7.17 -8.17 -1.17
CA ALA A 172 8.37 -7.53 -0.69
C ALA A 172 9.37 -8.50 -0.09
N TYR A 173 10.65 -8.16 -0.27
CA TYR A 173 11.75 -8.65 0.55
C TYR A 173 12.01 -7.68 1.70
N VAL A 174 12.34 -8.21 2.88
CA VAL A 174 12.70 -7.43 4.08
C VAL A 174 14.20 -7.53 4.38
N THR A 175 14.92 -8.30 3.56
CA THR A 175 16.38 -8.36 3.50
C THR A 175 16.89 -7.85 2.15
N ASN A 176 18.18 -7.46 2.12
CA ASN A 176 18.87 -7.02 0.90
C ASN A 176 19.47 -8.19 0.14
#